data_AF-A0A2D9IUU0-F1
#
_entry.id   AF-A0A2D9IUU0-F1
#
_cell.length_a   1.000
_cell.length_b   1.000
_cell.length_c   1.000
_cell.angle_alpha   90.00
_cell.angle_beta   90.00
_cell.angle_gamma   90.00
#
_symmetry.space_group_name_H-M   'P 1'
#
loop_
_entity.id
_entity.type
_entity.pdbx_description
1 polymer ?
#
loop_
_entity_poly.entity_id
_entity_poly.type
_entity_poly.pdbx_seq_one_letter_code
_entity_poly.pdbx_strand_id
1 'polypeptide(L)'
;MKALFVTLSFCFCCLISFSQTPVTWDIKQNNNNSSIEINATIDSTWHLYAVNVPNPNEGPLPTEFHFSENSNYQLVGEIKEGNPISLYDHNFGVQVSYFEKKASFEQKIKVFSDNVELKLEIAYMVCNESMCIPFNDFFTINLKN
;
A
#
# COMPACT_ATOMS: atom_id res chain seq x y z
N MET A 1 59.19 -3.98 -31.78
CA MET A 1 58.13 -5.01 -31.69
C MET A 1 57.14 -4.55 -30.64
N LYS A 2 55.85 -4.72 -30.92
CA LYS A 2 54.71 -3.98 -30.38
C LYS A 2 54.51 -4.23 -28.89
N ALA A 3 54.42 -3.18 -28.07
CA ALA A 3 53.80 -3.25 -26.74
C ALA A 3 52.46 -2.52 -26.85
N LEU A 4 51.40 -3.31 -27.07
CA LEU A 4 50.03 -2.83 -27.17
C LEU A 4 49.48 -2.69 -25.74
N PHE A 5 49.55 -1.48 -25.17
CA PHE A 5 48.89 -1.16 -23.91
C PHE A 5 47.40 -0.95 -24.18
N VAL A 6 46.60 -2.01 -24.03
CA VAL A 6 45.15 -1.93 -24.01
C VAL A 6 44.73 -1.63 -22.58
N THR A 7 44.61 -0.35 -22.24
CA THR A 7 43.88 0.07 -21.03
C THR A 7 42.38 -0.08 -21.31
N LEU A 8 41.84 -1.24 -20.96
CA LEU A 8 40.41 -1.51 -20.99
C LEU A 8 39.72 -0.62 -19.95
N SER A 9 39.27 0.55 -20.38
CA SER A 9 38.41 1.45 -19.60
C SER A 9 37.09 0.73 -19.33
N PHE A 10 37.00 0.08 -18.17
CA PHE A 10 35.79 -0.51 -17.65
C PHE A 10 34.87 0.64 -17.22
N CYS A 11 34.08 1.14 -18.16
CA CYS A 11 32.97 2.04 -17.88
C CYS A 11 31.96 1.25 -17.03
N PHE A 12 32.11 1.36 -15.71
CA PHE A 12 31.15 0.89 -14.73
C PHE A 12 29.90 1.77 -14.89
N CYS A 13 29.06 1.41 -15.85
CA CYS A 13 27.72 1.96 -15.96
C CYS A 13 26.98 1.49 -14.70
N CYS A 14 26.84 2.39 -13.72
CA CYS A 14 25.95 2.17 -12.59
C CYS A 14 24.56 1.88 -13.15
N LEU A 15 24.16 0.60 -13.18
CA LEU A 15 22.79 0.20 -13.36
C LEU A 15 22.04 0.67 -12.12
N ILE A 16 21.47 1.87 -12.19
CA ILE A 16 20.55 2.38 -11.19
C ILE A 16 19.29 1.53 -11.33
N SER A 17 19.23 0.42 -10.58
CA SER A 17 18.02 -0.38 -10.47
C SER A 17 17.07 0.40 -9.58
N PHE A 18 16.21 1.22 -10.18
CA PHE A 18 15.07 1.77 -9.47
C PHE A 18 14.12 0.62 -9.16
N SER A 19 14.18 0.09 -7.95
CA SER A 19 13.11 -0.76 -7.42
C SER A 19 11.86 0.12 -7.33
N GLN A 20 11.03 0.11 -8.37
CA GLN A 20 9.76 0.80 -8.36
C GLN A 20 8.80 -0.03 -7.51
N THR A 21 8.54 0.44 -6.28
CA THR A 21 7.46 -0.12 -5.46
C THR A 21 6.13 0.28 -6.11
N PRO A 22 5.24 -0.68 -6.42
CA PRO A 22 4.02 -0.40 -7.20
C PRO A 22 3.03 0.50 -6.45
N VAL A 23 3.14 0.55 -5.12
CA VAL A 23 2.36 1.41 -4.24
C VAL A 23 3.30 2.09 -3.26
N THR A 24 3.04 3.36 -2.97
CA THR A 24 3.68 4.11 -1.88
C THR A 24 2.61 4.66 -0.96
N TRP A 25 2.80 4.52 0.34
CA TRP A 25 1.83 4.89 1.36
C TRP A 25 2.23 6.17 2.10
N ASP A 26 1.27 7.08 2.30
CA ASP A 26 1.37 8.28 3.13
C ASP A 26 0.32 8.17 4.25
N ILE A 27 0.78 8.12 5.50
CA ILE A 27 -0.06 7.87 6.66
C ILE A 27 0.02 9.06 7.62
N LYS A 28 -1.13 9.66 7.91
CA LYS A 28 -1.22 10.88 8.73
C LYS A 28 -2.33 10.76 9.75
N GLN A 29 -2.09 11.30 10.93
CA GLN A 29 -3.13 11.52 11.92
C GLN A 29 -3.87 12.83 11.60
N ASN A 30 -5.19 12.77 11.52
CA ASN A 30 -6.07 13.92 11.46
C ASN A 30 -6.74 14.14 12.82
N ASN A 31 -6.22 15.11 13.58
CA ASN A 31 -6.72 15.41 14.93
C ASN A 31 -8.13 16.01 14.92
N ASN A 32 -8.52 16.74 13.86
CA ASN A 32 -9.83 17.38 13.79
C ASN A 32 -10.96 16.34 13.68
N ASN A 33 -10.70 15.24 12.98
CA ASN A 33 -11.67 14.18 12.74
C ASN A 33 -11.44 12.93 13.62
N SER A 34 -10.43 12.97 14.50
CA SER A 34 -9.99 11.83 15.32
C SER A 34 -9.80 10.56 14.47
N SER A 35 -9.02 10.68 13.40
CA SER A 35 -8.81 9.61 12.42
C SER A 35 -7.36 9.48 11.98
N ILE A 36 -7.03 8.32 11.41
CA ILE A 36 -5.82 8.07 10.64
C ILE A 36 -6.22 8.05 9.17
N GLU A 37 -5.63 8.95 8.39
CA GLU A 37 -5.73 9.00 6.94
C GLU A 37 -4.57 8.20 6.34
N ILE A 38 -4.91 7.22 5.50
CA ILE A 38 -3.95 6.32 4.85
C ILE A 38 -4.15 6.49 3.34
N ASN A 39 -3.19 7.11 2.67
CA ASN A 39 -3.28 7.40 1.24
C ASN A 39 -2.25 6.58 0.47
N ALA A 40 -2.71 5.88 -0.56
CA ALA A 40 -1.86 5.14 -1.47
C ALA A 40 -1.63 5.96 -2.75
N THR A 41 -0.38 6.06 -3.21
CA THR A 41 -0.03 6.46 -4.57
C THR A 41 0.36 5.20 -5.34
N ILE A 42 -0.35 4.92 -6.43
CA ILE A 42 -0.26 3.68 -7.20
C ILE A 42 0.40 4.01 -8.53
N ASP A 43 1.42 3.26 -8.92
CA ASP A 43 2.04 3.41 -10.23
C ASP A 43 1.01 3.14 -11.34
N SER A 44 1.10 3.89 -12.43
CA SER A 44 0.14 3.92 -13.54
C SER A 44 -0.24 2.56 -14.15
N THR A 45 0.61 1.55 -14.02
CA THR A 45 0.40 0.22 -14.61
C THR A 45 -0.21 -0.79 -13.64
N TRP A 46 -0.42 -0.40 -12.38
CA TRP A 46 -0.87 -1.28 -11.31
C TRP A 46 -2.27 -0.92 -10.81
N HIS A 47 -2.98 -1.96 -10.40
CA HIS A 47 -4.29 -1.89 -9.76
C HIS A 47 -4.17 -2.38 -8.32
N LEU A 48 -4.54 -1.55 -7.36
CA LEU A 48 -4.59 -1.90 -5.94
C LEU A 48 -6.00 -2.36 -5.58
N TYR A 49 -6.15 -3.58 -5.08
CA TYR A 49 -7.48 -4.10 -4.74
C TYR A 49 -8.08 -3.41 -3.52
N ALA A 50 -9.40 -3.17 -3.59
CA ALA A 50 -10.17 -2.54 -2.54
C ALA A 50 -10.17 -3.35 -1.23
N VAL A 51 -10.58 -2.70 -0.13
CA VAL A 51 -10.90 -3.40 1.12
C VAL A 51 -12.19 -4.20 0.93
N ASN A 52 -13.23 -3.55 0.41
CA ASN A 52 -14.51 -4.20 0.15
C ASN A 52 -14.56 -4.72 -1.29
N VAL A 53 -14.17 -5.98 -1.45
CA VAL A 53 -14.31 -6.70 -2.70
C VAL A 53 -15.61 -7.53 -2.71
N PRO A 54 -16.35 -7.62 -3.81
CA PRO A 54 -17.60 -8.38 -3.87
C PRO A 54 -17.43 -9.89 -3.62
N ASN A 55 -16.28 -10.45 -4.02
CA ASN A 55 -16.00 -11.89 -3.95
C ASN A 55 -14.59 -12.15 -3.36
N PRO A 56 -14.41 -12.05 -2.03
CA PRO A 56 -13.08 -12.02 -1.40
C PRO A 56 -12.26 -13.31 -1.54
N ASN A 57 -12.91 -14.45 -1.83
CA ASN A 57 -12.25 -15.75 -1.95
C ASN A 57 -12.10 -16.24 -3.40
N GLU A 58 -12.63 -15.50 -4.37
CA GLU A 58 -12.75 -15.96 -5.77
C GLU A 58 -11.97 -15.08 -6.75
N GLY A 59 -11.22 -14.10 -6.24
CA GLY A 59 -10.41 -13.19 -7.02
C GLY A 59 -9.13 -12.77 -6.28
N PRO A 60 -8.54 -11.63 -6.66
CA PRO A 60 -7.38 -11.06 -5.97
C PRO A 60 -7.68 -10.74 -4.51
N LEU A 61 -6.66 -10.89 -3.67
CA LEU A 61 -6.78 -10.62 -2.23
C LEU A 61 -7.07 -9.12 -2.00
N PRO A 62 -8.04 -8.79 -1.13
CA PRO A 62 -8.33 -7.41 -0.78
C PRO A 62 -7.15 -6.76 -0.03
N THR A 63 -7.16 -5.43 0.03
CA THR A 63 -6.28 -4.72 0.96
C THR A 63 -6.79 -4.88 2.39
N GLU A 64 -5.92 -5.26 3.30
CA GLU A 64 -6.20 -5.44 4.71
C GLU A 64 -5.28 -4.55 5.57
N PHE A 65 -5.86 -4.00 6.65
CA PHE A 65 -5.16 -3.11 7.58
C PHE A 65 -5.15 -3.74 8.97
N HIS A 66 -3.98 -4.17 9.43
CA HIS A 66 -3.80 -4.79 10.73
C HIS A 66 -3.12 -3.84 11.71
N PHE A 67 -3.91 -3.27 12.60
CA PHE A 67 -3.42 -2.42 13.67
C PHE A 67 -3.07 -3.27 14.89
N SER A 68 -1.86 -3.11 15.44
CA SER A 68 -1.45 -3.83 16.64
C SER A 68 -2.23 -3.37 17.86
N GLU A 69 -2.84 -4.30 18.61
CA GLU A 69 -3.59 -3.97 19.83
C GLU A 69 -2.73 -3.19 20.85
N ASN A 70 -3.32 -2.15 21.44
CA ASN A 70 -2.66 -1.31 22.44
C ASN A 70 -3.72 -0.69 23.35
N SER A 71 -3.52 -0.70 24.67
CA SER A 71 -4.46 -0.11 25.63
C SER A 71 -4.57 1.41 25.57
N ASN A 72 -3.63 2.08 24.89
CA ASN A 72 -3.54 3.53 24.85
C ASN A 72 -4.27 4.15 23.64
N TYR A 73 -4.86 3.34 22.77
CA TYR A 73 -5.79 3.80 21.74
C TYR A 73 -6.87 2.75 21.47
N GLN A 74 -7.94 3.16 20.79
CA GLN A 74 -9.01 2.27 20.36
C GLN A 74 -9.45 2.63 18.95
N LEU A 75 -9.54 1.64 18.08
CA LEU A 75 -10.16 1.80 16.75
C LEU A 75 -11.68 1.92 16.90
N VAL A 76 -12.28 2.86 16.16
CA VAL A 76 -13.72 3.10 16.20
C VAL A 76 -14.35 2.73 14.86
N GLY A 77 -15.00 1.57 14.83
CA GLY A 77 -15.64 1.05 13.62
C GLY A 77 -14.64 0.56 12.57
N GLU A 78 -15.18 0.20 11.42
CA GLU A 78 -14.43 -0.34 10.29
C GLU A 78 -13.68 0.77 9.54
N ILE A 79 -12.62 0.37 8.84
CA ILE A 79 -11.92 1.26 7.93
C ILE A 79 -12.84 1.65 6.78
N LYS A 80 -12.81 2.93 6.42
CA LYS A 80 -13.50 3.45 5.25
C LYS A 80 -12.54 3.57 4.10
N GLU A 81 -12.99 3.25 2.90
CA GLU A 81 -12.25 3.46 1.67
C GLU A 81 -12.93 4.52 0.78
N GLY A 82 -12.17 5.04 -0.18
CA GLY A 82 -12.68 5.92 -1.22
C GLY A 82 -13.62 5.17 -2.19
N ASN A 83 -13.73 5.68 -3.42
CA ASN A 83 -14.57 5.05 -4.44
C ASN A 83 -13.70 4.18 -5.36
N PRO A 84 -13.69 2.85 -5.21
CA PRO A 84 -12.99 1.97 -6.15
C PRO A 84 -13.72 1.92 -7.49
N ILE A 85 -12.99 1.51 -8.52
CA ILE A 85 -13.53 1.09 -9.81
C ILE A 85 -13.97 -0.36 -9.66
N SER A 86 -15.22 -0.66 -9.99
CA SER A 86 -15.77 -2.01 -9.96
C SER A 86 -16.12 -2.48 -11.35
N LEU A 87 -15.59 -3.63 -11.76
CA LEU A 87 -15.90 -4.25 -13.06
C LEU A 87 -15.83 -5.77 -12.97
N TYR A 88 -16.38 -6.44 -13.97
CA TYR A 88 -16.25 -7.89 -14.11
C TYR A 88 -14.91 -8.23 -14.76
N ASP A 89 -14.07 -8.95 -14.03
CA ASP A 89 -12.78 -9.41 -14.54
C ASP A 89 -12.93 -10.81 -15.13
N HIS A 90 -12.65 -10.94 -16.43
CA HIS A 90 -12.79 -12.20 -17.15
C HIS A 90 -11.70 -13.22 -16.77
N ASN A 91 -10.54 -12.77 -16.26
CA ASN A 91 -9.47 -13.66 -15.83
C ASN A 91 -9.85 -14.39 -14.53
N PHE A 92 -10.56 -13.70 -13.64
CA PHE A 92 -11.03 -14.28 -12.37
C PHE A 92 -12.46 -14.82 -12.47
N GLY A 93 -13.25 -14.40 -13.47
CA GLY A 93 -14.64 -14.80 -13.61
C GLY A 93 -15.57 -14.20 -12.55
N VAL A 94 -15.15 -13.12 -11.90
CA VAL A 94 -15.88 -12.48 -10.81
C VAL A 94 -15.83 -10.96 -10.92
N GLN A 95 -16.72 -10.29 -10.19
CA GLN A 95 -16.63 -8.85 -10.01
C GLN A 95 -15.48 -8.52 -9.07
N VAL A 96 -14.61 -7.61 -9.51
CA VAL A 96 -13.47 -7.08 -8.75
C VAL A 96 -13.68 -5.59 -8.48
N SER A 97 -13.09 -5.10 -7.40
CA SER A 97 -13.03 -3.68 -7.04
C SER A 97 -11.57 -3.28 -6.80
N TYR A 98 -11.08 -2.25 -7.48
CA TYR A 98 -9.69 -1.81 -7.36
C TYR A 98 -9.56 -0.29 -7.53
N PHE A 99 -8.39 0.24 -7.21
CA PHE A 99 -8.00 1.64 -7.37
C PHE A 99 -6.89 1.78 -8.40
N GLU A 100 -6.88 2.91 -9.10
CA GLU A 100 -5.82 3.34 -10.01
C GLU A 100 -5.28 4.69 -9.58
N LYS A 101 -3.96 4.90 -9.72
CA LYS A 101 -3.22 6.13 -9.39
C LYS A 101 -3.24 6.53 -7.92
N LYS A 102 -4.39 6.52 -7.26
CA LYS A 102 -4.58 6.89 -5.86
C LYS A 102 -5.67 6.06 -5.20
N ALA A 103 -5.46 5.76 -3.93
CA ALA A 103 -6.49 5.24 -3.03
C ALA A 103 -6.43 6.02 -1.71
N SER A 104 -7.56 6.17 -1.05
CA SER A 104 -7.68 6.87 0.23
C SER A 104 -8.47 6.01 1.20
N PHE A 105 -7.93 5.84 2.40
CA PHE A 105 -8.56 5.09 3.47
C PHE A 105 -8.56 5.92 4.75
N GLU A 106 -9.57 5.72 5.59
CA GLU A 106 -9.74 6.42 6.86
C GLU A 106 -10.12 5.44 7.96
N GLN A 107 -9.31 5.38 9.02
CA GLN A 107 -9.64 4.64 10.24
C GLN A 107 -9.88 5.63 11.39
N LYS A 108 -11.09 5.64 11.96
CA LYS A 108 -11.34 6.43 13.17
C LYS A 108 -10.65 5.82 14.38
N ILE A 109 -10.12 6.68 15.24
CA ILE A 109 -9.33 6.30 16.40
C ILE A 109 -9.62 7.20 17.59
N LYS A 110 -9.64 6.62 18.78
CA LYS A 110 -9.60 7.34 20.06
C LYS A 110 -8.24 7.11 20.69
N VAL A 111 -7.57 8.18 21.10
CA VAL A 111 -6.28 8.13 21.78
C VAL A 111 -6.51 8.45 23.25
N PHE A 112 -5.87 7.70 24.15
CA PHE A 112 -6.08 7.84 25.60
C PHE A 112 -4.83 8.37 26.33
N SER A 113 -3.70 8.49 25.63
CA SER A 113 -2.43 8.92 26.22
C SER A 113 -1.60 9.68 25.19
N ASP A 114 -0.67 10.51 25.66
CA ASP A 114 0.29 11.20 24.79
C ASP A 114 1.41 10.26 24.35
N ASN A 115 1.97 10.52 23.15
CA ASN A 115 3.12 9.79 22.59
C ASN A 115 2.88 8.28 22.42
N VAL A 116 1.72 7.90 21.88
CA VAL A 116 1.36 6.49 21.67
C VAL A 116 1.86 6.04 20.30
N GLU A 117 2.62 4.94 20.27
CA GLU A 117 2.97 4.29 19.01
C GLU A 117 1.82 3.43 18.49
N LEU A 118 1.34 3.77 17.30
CA LEU A 118 0.46 2.92 16.50
C LEU A 118 1.30 2.16 15.49
N LYS A 119 1.22 0.84 15.54
CA LYS A 119 1.85 -0.07 14.56
C LYS A 119 0.79 -0.60 13.62
N LEU A 120 1.06 -0.51 12.33
CA LEU A 120 0.14 -0.88 11.27
C LEU A 120 0.88 -1.74 10.23
N GLU A 121 0.34 -2.90 9.95
CA GLU A 121 0.66 -3.69 8.76
C GLU A 121 -0.41 -3.46 7.71
N ILE A 122 -0.01 -3.16 6.48
CA ILE A 122 -0.87 -3.11 5.31
C ILE A 122 -0.53 -4.31 4.44
N ALA A 123 -1.42 -5.29 4.39
CA ALA A 123 -1.31 -6.45 3.51
C ALA A 123 -2.17 -6.18 2.28
N TYR A 124 -1.60 -6.26 1.08
CA TYR A 124 -2.32 -5.92 -0.14
C TYR A 124 -1.80 -6.69 -1.34
N MET A 125 -2.65 -6.80 -2.36
CA MET A 125 -2.29 -7.36 -3.65
C MET A 125 -2.39 -6.27 -4.70
N VAL A 126 -1.45 -6.27 -5.64
CA VAL A 126 -1.56 -5.46 -6.86
C VAL A 126 -1.49 -6.36 -8.08
N CYS A 127 -2.27 -6.03 -9.11
CA CYS A 127 -2.18 -6.68 -10.41
C CYS A 127 -1.89 -5.65 -11.50
N ASN A 128 -1.16 -6.07 -12.51
CA ASN A 128 -1.12 -5.41 -13.81
C ASN A 128 -1.70 -6.38 -14.87
N GLU A 129 -1.56 -6.05 -16.15
CA GLU A 129 -2.10 -6.88 -17.25
C GLU A 129 -1.52 -8.31 -17.31
N SER A 130 -0.38 -8.58 -16.67
CA SER A 130 0.36 -9.85 -16.81
C SER A 130 0.46 -10.65 -15.51
N MET A 131 0.47 -9.99 -14.36
CA MET A 131 0.78 -10.64 -13.10
C MET A 131 0.15 -9.95 -11.91
N CYS A 132 0.05 -10.69 -10.82
CA CYS A 132 -0.38 -10.20 -9.53
C CYS A 132 0.66 -10.52 -8.46
N ILE A 133 0.93 -9.56 -7.58
CA ILE A 133 1.97 -9.67 -6.56
C ILE A 133 1.40 -9.24 -5.20
N PRO A 134 1.49 -10.09 -4.16
CA PRO A 134 1.17 -9.70 -2.79
C PRO A 134 2.32 -8.94 -2.13
N PHE A 135 1.99 -7.98 -1.27
CA PHE A 135 2.91 -7.14 -0.52
C PHE A 135 2.43 -6.95 0.92
N ASN A 136 3.38 -6.81 1.85
CA ASN A 136 3.13 -6.43 3.24
C ASN A 136 4.07 -5.27 3.61
N ASP A 137 3.50 -4.12 3.95
CA ASP A 137 4.24 -2.95 4.41
C ASP A 137 3.95 -2.67 5.89
N PHE A 138 4.98 -2.33 6.66
CA PHE A 138 4.89 -2.09 8.10
C PHE A 138 5.21 -0.63 8.43
N PHE A 139 4.34 0.00 9.21
CA PHE A 139 4.45 1.40 9.61
C PHE A 139 4.33 1.56 11.13
N THR A 140 5.08 2.53 11.65
CA THR A 140 4.94 3.01 13.03
C THR A 140 4.63 4.50 12.99
N ILE A 141 3.52 4.89 13.59
CA ILE A 141 3.05 6.28 13.66
C ILE A 141 2.99 6.70 15.13
N ASN A 142 3.57 7.87 15.44
CA ASN A 142 3.45 8.47 16.76
C ASN A 142 2.17 9.30 16.83
N LEU A 143 1.20 8.82 17.60
CA LEU A 143 -0.07 9.51 17.83
C LEU A 143 0.08 10.62 18.87
N LYS A 144 -0.64 11.70 18.62
CA LYS A 144 -0.81 12.83 19.53
C LYS A 144 -2.25 12.86 20.02
N ASN A 145 -2.47 13.09 21.30
CA ASN A 145 -3.81 13.29 21.85
C ASN A 145 -4.34 14.69 21.51
#